data_AF-A0A257L4N4-F1
#
_entry.id   AF-A0A257L4N4-F1
#
_cell.length_a   1.000
_cell.length_b   1.000
_cell.length_c   1.000
_cell.angle_alpha   90.00
_cell.angle_beta   90.00
_cell.angle_gamma   90.00
#
_symmetry.space_group_name_H-M   'P 1'
#
loop_
_entity.id
_entity.type
_entity.pdbx_description
1 polymer ?
#
loop_
_entity_poly.entity_id
_entity_poly.type
_entity_poly.pdbx_seq_one_letter_code
_entity_poly.pdbx_strand_id
1 'polypeptide(L)'
;AAQWRWEVNLIGSQQLNAFCMPGGKIAFYSGILSKLQLDDDEVAMIMGHEVAHALLEHARERMGKTMATRGAIEIGTALLGLGNLGRTAADMGGQLLTLQFSRSDESEADALGLVLAAKAGYRPQAGITLWQKMLSANKGAPPQWLSTHPSGDTRIRDMQARMARVDPLYSQAAKPDQRFAPPAA
;
A
#
# COMPACT_ATOMS: atom_id res chain seq x y z
N ALA A 1 -5.50 3.79 15.36
CA ALA A 1 -5.86 2.53 14.68
C ALA A 1 -6.96 1.73 15.38
N ALA A 2 -6.91 1.48 16.69
CA ALA A 2 -7.89 0.63 17.39
C ALA A 2 -9.36 1.12 17.31
N GLN A 3 -9.57 2.43 17.14
CA GLN A 3 -10.90 3.05 16.99
C GLN A 3 -11.31 3.26 15.52
N TRP A 4 -10.47 2.86 14.55
CA TRP A 4 -10.77 3.06 13.14
C TRP A 4 -11.87 2.10 12.68
N ARG A 5 -12.75 2.59 11.80
CA ARG A 5 -13.78 1.77 11.17
C ARG A 5 -13.24 1.17 9.89
N TRP A 6 -12.52 0.05 10.05
CA TRP A 6 -11.93 -0.71 8.96
C TRP A 6 -12.98 -1.14 7.94
N GLU A 7 -12.64 -0.97 6.66
CA GLU A 7 -13.51 -1.28 5.55
C GLU A 7 -12.66 -1.64 4.33
N VAL A 8 -12.97 -2.76 3.70
CA VAL A 8 -12.31 -3.21 2.48
C VAL A 8 -13.28 -3.02 1.31
N ASN A 9 -12.84 -2.28 0.32
CA ASN A 9 -13.63 -1.95 -0.87
C ASN A 9 -12.96 -2.55 -2.12
N LEU A 10 -13.75 -3.25 -2.94
CA LEU A 10 -13.31 -3.71 -4.25
C LEU A 10 -13.78 -2.72 -5.32
N ILE A 11 -12.84 -2.12 -6.04
CA ILE A 11 -13.08 -1.22 -7.14
C ILE A 11 -13.02 -2.00 -8.45
N GLY A 12 -14.12 -2.03 -9.19
CA GLY A 12 -14.18 -2.66 -10.52
C GLY A 12 -13.37 -1.87 -11.55
N SER A 13 -12.08 -2.17 -11.65
CA SER A 13 -11.17 -1.50 -12.58
C SER A 13 -9.98 -2.40 -12.92
N GLN A 14 -9.49 -2.27 -14.15
CA GLN A 14 -8.39 -3.06 -14.70
C GLN A 14 -6.99 -2.54 -14.27
N GLN A 15 -6.95 -1.48 -13.48
CA GLN A 15 -5.70 -0.93 -12.95
C GLN A 15 -5.07 -1.88 -11.92
N LEU A 16 -3.75 -1.99 -11.91
CA LEU A 16 -3.02 -2.68 -10.82
C LEU A 16 -2.80 -1.66 -9.72
N ASN A 17 -3.70 -1.61 -8.75
CA ASN A 17 -3.58 -0.72 -7.60
C ASN A 17 -4.28 -1.27 -6.36
N ALA A 18 -3.79 -0.82 -5.21
CA ALA A 18 -4.42 -0.94 -3.91
C ALA A 18 -3.90 0.20 -3.03
N PHE A 19 -4.66 0.61 -2.02
CA PHE A 19 -4.20 1.58 -1.03
C PHE A 19 -4.98 1.46 0.27
N CYS A 20 -4.42 1.97 1.36
CA CYS A 20 -5.14 2.19 2.62
C CYS A 20 -5.03 3.64 3.07
N MET A 21 -6.17 4.29 3.27
CA MET A 21 -6.22 5.64 3.82
C MET A 21 -6.19 5.64 5.36
N PRO A 22 -5.74 6.74 5.98
CA PRO A 22 -5.97 6.98 7.40
C PRO A 22 -7.44 6.79 7.76
N GLY A 23 -7.72 6.09 8.86
CA GLY A 23 -9.08 5.72 9.26
C GLY A 23 -9.55 4.34 8.77
N GLY A 24 -8.66 3.59 8.11
CA GLY A 24 -8.86 2.16 7.83
C GLY A 24 -9.68 1.85 6.57
N LYS A 25 -9.72 2.78 5.62
CA LYS A 25 -10.40 2.58 4.33
C LYS A 25 -9.41 1.99 3.33
N ILE A 26 -9.61 0.72 3.04
CA ILE A 26 -8.76 -0.06 2.13
C ILE A 26 -9.51 -0.17 0.79
N ALA A 27 -8.81 0.06 -0.31
CA ALA A 27 -9.32 -0.15 -1.64
C ALA A 27 -8.40 -1.11 -2.41
N PHE A 28 -9.00 -2.12 -3.04
CA PHE A 28 -8.35 -3.00 -4.01
C PHE A 28 -8.98 -2.77 -5.38
N TYR A 29 -8.17 -2.68 -6.43
CA TYR A 29 -8.67 -2.63 -7.79
C TYR A 29 -8.72 -4.06 -8.33
N SER A 30 -9.86 -4.50 -8.88
CA SER A 30 -10.03 -5.89 -9.32
C SER A 30 -8.94 -6.38 -10.27
N GLY A 31 -8.35 -5.49 -11.07
CA GLY A 31 -7.24 -5.76 -11.96
C GLY A 31 -5.97 -6.24 -11.25
N ILE A 32 -5.67 -5.75 -10.03
CA ILE A 32 -4.49 -6.21 -9.27
C ILE A 32 -4.61 -7.70 -8.93
N LEU A 33 -5.84 -8.18 -8.67
CA LEU A 33 -6.13 -9.56 -8.33
C LEU A 33 -6.08 -10.44 -9.58
N SER A 34 -6.82 -10.07 -10.62
CA SER A 34 -7.00 -10.92 -11.80
C SER A 34 -5.80 -10.94 -12.73
N LYS A 35 -5.12 -9.80 -12.95
CA LYS A 35 -4.00 -9.74 -13.91
C LYS A 35 -2.71 -10.32 -13.35
N LEU A 36 -2.51 -10.23 -12.03
CA LEU A 36 -1.35 -10.84 -11.37
C LEU A 36 -1.65 -12.25 -10.88
N GLN A 37 -2.89 -12.71 -11.01
CA GLN A 37 -3.33 -14.03 -10.54
C GLN A 37 -2.93 -14.23 -9.08
N LEU A 38 -3.37 -13.31 -8.21
CA LEU A 38 -2.98 -13.32 -6.80
C LEU A 38 -3.73 -14.38 -6.03
N ASP A 39 -3.00 -15.17 -5.25
CA ASP A 39 -3.60 -15.99 -4.20
C ASP A 39 -3.79 -15.20 -2.91
N ASP A 40 -4.43 -15.83 -1.94
CA ASP A 40 -4.69 -15.24 -0.62
C ASP A 40 -3.42 -14.80 0.13
N ASP A 41 -2.32 -15.54 -0.01
CA ASP A 41 -1.08 -15.19 0.68
C ASP A 41 -0.50 -13.90 0.08
N GLU A 42 -0.55 -13.72 -1.23
CA GLU A 42 -0.10 -12.50 -1.92
C GLU A 42 -1.04 -11.31 -1.69
N VAL A 43 -2.36 -11.54 -1.65
CA VAL A 43 -3.34 -10.50 -1.27
C VAL A 43 -3.07 -10.00 0.13
N ALA A 44 -2.76 -10.90 1.07
CA ALA A 44 -2.41 -10.53 2.43
C ALA A 44 -1.12 -9.71 2.53
N MET A 45 -0.17 -9.90 1.61
CA MET A 45 1.03 -9.05 1.55
C MET A 45 0.69 -7.62 1.15
N ILE A 46 -0.14 -7.43 0.11
CA ILE A 46 -0.62 -6.10 -0.28
C ILE A 46 -1.37 -5.48 0.90
N MET A 47 -2.31 -6.21 1.49
CA MET A 47 -3.11 -5.69 2.60
C MET A 47 -2.23 -5.31 3.80
N GLY A 48 -1.28 -6.16 4.17
CA GLY A 48 -0.34 -5.88 5.25
C GLY A 48 0.52 -4.65 4.97
N HIS A 49 1.01 -4.50 3.75
CA HIS A 49 1.80 -3.35 3.31
C HIS A 49 0.98 -2.05 3.36
N GLU A 50 -0.22 -2.02 2.77
CA GLU A 50 -1.07 -0.84 2.79
C GLU A 50 -1.53 -0.46 4.21
N VAL A 51 -1.89 -1.45 5.02
CA VAL A 51 -2.21 -1.24 6.45
C VAL A 51 -0.99 -0.68 7.17
N ALA A 52 0.22 -1.16 6.90
CA ALA A 52 1.43 -0.64 7.50
C ALA A 52 1.67 0.84 7.15
N HIS A 53 1.48 1.26 5.90
CA HIS A 53 1.52 2.69 5.53
C HIS A 53 0.55 3.54 6.36
N ALA A 54 -0.67 3.05 6.57
CA ALA A 54 -1.66 3.76 7.36
C ALA A 54 -1.27 3.81 8.84
N LEU A 55 -0.81 2.70 9.42
CA LEU A 55 -0.41 2.60 10.83
C LEU A 55 0.82 3.46 11.15
N LEU A 56 1.78 3.55 10.23
CA LEU A 56 2.99 4.36 10.35
C LEU A 56 2.77 5.82 9.92
N GLU A 57 1.56 6.18 9.52
CA GLU A 57 1.16 7.54 9.13
C GLU A 57 1.97 8.12 7.94
N HIS A 58 2.54 7.28 7.08
CA HIS A 58 3.37 7.72 5.95
C HIS A 58 2.65 8.74 5.05
N ALA A 59 1.36 8.52 4.77
CA ALA A 59 0.56 9.45 3.97
C ALA A 59 0.44 10.83 4.63
N ARG A 60 0.27 10.87 5.96
CA ARG A 60 0.20 12.13 6.73
C ARG A 60 1.55 12.84 6.70
N GLU A 61 2.64 12.11 6.90
CA GLU A 61 3.98 12.67 6.83
C GLU A 61 4.28 13.25 5.44
N ARG A 62 3.94 12.52 4.37
CA ARG A 62 4.12 13.00 3.00
C ARG A 62 3.29 14.23 2.69
N MET A 63 2.01 14.26 3.07
CA MET A 63 1.20 15.47 2.94
C MET A 63 1.79 16.64 3.72
N GLY A 64 2.24 16.43 4.95
CA GLY A 64 2.88 17.47 5.77
C GLY A 64 4.12 18.05 5.09
N LYS A 65 4.97 17.20 4.52
CA LYS A 65 6.14 17.63 3.72
C LYS A 65 5.71 18.42 2.49
N THR A 66 4.74 17.93 1.71
CA THR A 66 4.25 18.64 0.52
C THR A 66 3.60 19.97 0.88
N MET A 67 2.82 20.05 1.96
CA MET A 67 2.21 21.27 2.45
C MET A 67 3.24 22.25 3.01
N ALA A 68 4.31 21.78 3.66
CA ALA A 68 5.40 22.66 4.08
C ALA A 68 6.13 23.26 2.86
N THR A 69 6.42 22.42 1.85
CA THR A 69 7.01 22.88 0.58
C THR A 69 6.09 23.83 -0.18
N ARG A 70 4.79 23.52 -0.27
CA ARG A 70 3.80 24.39 -0.91
C ARG A 70 3.48 25.63 -0.10
N GLY A 71 3.43 25.55 1.23
CA GLY A 71 3.23 26.69 2.12
C GLY A 71 4.35 27.71 2.03
N ALA A 72 5.59 27.26 1.84
CA ALA A 72 6.71 28.14 1.49
C ALA A 72 6.50 28.88 0.15
N ILE A 73 5.74 28.29 -0.77
CA ILE A 73 5.37 28.88 -2.08
C ILE A 73 4.08 29.72 -1.98
N GLU A 74 3.10 29.30 -1.18
CA GLU A 74 1.78 29.92 -1.02
C GLU A 74 1.77 31.15 -0.11
N ILE A 75 2.77 31.35 0.76
CA ILE A 75 3.00 32.68 1.36
C ILE A 75 3.12 33.76 0.26
N GLY A 76 3.56 33.41 -0.95
CA GLY A 76 3.56 34.28 -2.12
C GLY A 76 2.20 34.46 -2.81
N THR A 77 1.23 33.55 -2.66
CA THR A 77 -0.06 33.54 -3.39
C THR A 77 -1.28 33.80 -2.52
N ALA A 78 -1.20 33.64 -1.19
CA ALA A 78 -2.24 33.96 -0.21
C ALA A 78 -2.65 35.45 -0.21
N LEU A 79 -1.85 36.33 -0.83
CA LEU A 79 -2.21 37.71 -1.14
C LEU A 79 -3.41 37.83 -2.12
N LEU A 80 -3.86 36.74 -2.76
CA LEU A 80 -4.84 36.76 -3.86
C LEU A 80 -6.24 36.22 -3.52
N GLY A 81 -6.51 35.84 -2.27
CA GLY A 81 -7.87 35.75 -1.71
C GLY A 81 -8.92 34.92 -2.46
N LEU A 82 -8.71 33.60 -2.65
CA LEU A 82 -9.72 32.70 -3.24
C LEU A 82 -10.00 31.50 -2.35
N GLY A 83 -11.22 31.43 -1.81
CA GLY A 83 -11.70 30.32 -0.97
C GLY A 83 -12.79 29.50 -1.65
N ASN A 84 -12.65 28.18 -1.68
CA ASN A 84 -13.76 27.23 -1.79
C ASN A 84 -13.41 25.90 -1.09
N LEU A 85 -13.83 25.77 0.17
CA LEU A 85 -13.51 24.65 1.07
C LEU A 85 -13.83 23.25 0.47
N GLY A 86 -14.89 23.13 -0.33
CA GLY A 86 -15.28 21.85 -0.95
C GLY A 86 -14.29 21.38 -2.03
N ARG A 87 -13.72 22.33 -2.79
CA ARG A 87 -12.69 22.06 -3.80
C ARG A 87 -11.37 21.65 -3.11
N THR A 88 -11.02 22.33 -2.02
CA THR A 88 -9.85 21.99 -1.20
C THR A 88 -9.92 20.56 -0.66
N ALA A 89 -11.07 20.12 -0.15
CA ALA A 89 -11.24 18.76 0.36
C ALA A 89 -11.12 17.69 -0.75
N ALA A 90 -11.72 17.94 -1.92
CA ALA A 90 -11.60 17.06 -3.08
C ALA A 90 -10.17 16.99 -3.62
N ASP A 91 -9.49 18.14 -3.71
CA ASP A 91 -8.10 18.23 -4.18
C ASP A 91 -7.14 17.50 -3.23
N MET A 92 -7.35 17.62 -1.91
CA MET A 92 -6.59 16.86 -0.91
C MET A 92 -6.84 15.35 -1.01
N GLY A 93 -8.09 14.93 -1.23
CA GLY A 93 -8.45 13.53 -1.45
C GLY A 93 -7.81 12.94 -2.71
N GLY A 94 -7.83 13.69 -3.82
CA GLY A 94 -7.16 13.29 -5.07
C GLY A 94 -5.64 13.20 -4.90
N GLN A 95 -5.04 14.13 -4.17
CA GLN A 95 -3.61 14.14 -3.92
C GLN A 95 -3.13 12.91 -3.12
N LEU A 96 -3.94 12.42 -2.17
CA LEU A 96 -3.63 11.19 -1.43
C LEU A 96 -3.45 9.97 -2.35
N LEU A 97 -4.23 9.88 -3.43
CA LEU A 97 -4.19 8.76 -4.38
C LEU A 97 -2.96 8.78 -5.29
N THR A 98 -2.27 9.92 -5.37
CA THR A 98 -1.08 10.11 -6.21
C THR A 98 0.18 10.31 -5.38
N LEU A 99 0.12 10.11 -4.06
CA LEU A 99 1.30 10.23 -3.21
C LEU A 99 2.35 9.18 -3.58
N GLN A 100 3.60 9.63 -3.63
CA GLN A 100 4.75 8.76 -3.77
C GLN A 100 5.45 8.64 -2.43
N PHE A 101 5.54 7.41 -1.93
CA PHE A 101 6.22 7.12 -0.68
C PHE A 101 7.74 7.12 -0.83
N SER A 102 8.45 7.35 0.27
CA SER A 102 9.92 7.30 0.28
C SER A 102 10.41 5.85 0.25
N ARG A 103 11.68 5.63 -0.13
CA ARG A 103 12.27 4.29 -0.01
C ARG A 103 12.32 3.79 1.44
N SER A 104 12.44 4.68 2.44
CA SER A 104 12.37 4.28 3.84
C SER A 104 10.94 3.93 4.24
N ASP A 105 9.95 4.70 3.80
CA ASP A 105 8.52 4.46 4.04
C ASP A 105 8.15 3.06 3.51
N GLU A 106 8.59 2.73 2.29
CA GLU A 106 8.39 1.41 1.69
C GLU A 106 9.09 0.28 2.47
N SER A 107 10.31 0.49 2.93
CA SER A 107 11.06 -0.51 3.72
C SER A 107 10.41 -0.79 5.07
N GLU A 108 9.87 0.26 5.72
CA GLU A 108 9.13 0.13 6.97
C GLU A 108 7.77 -0.54 6.76
N ALA A 109 7.06 -0.17 5.69
CA ALA A 109 5.79 -0.78 5.31
C ALA A 109 5.96 -2.26 4.95
N ASP A 110 7.01 -2.64 4.24
CA ASP A 110 7.34 -4.06 3.98
C ASP A 110 7.66 -4.81 5.27
N ALA A 111 8.45 -4.21 6.16
CA ALA A 111 8.84 -4.84 7.41
C ALA A 111 7.63 -5.17 8.29
N LEU A 112 6.75 -4.19 8.48
CA LEU A 112 5.56 -4.34 9.29
C LEU A 112 4.50 -5.18 8.55
N GLY A 113 4.35 -4.99 7.23
CA GLY A 113 3.40 -5.74 6.41
C GLY A 113 3.65 -7.25 6.44
N LEU A 114 4.93 -7.67 6.34
CA LEU A 114 5.32 -9.07 6.51
C LEU A 114 4.91 -9.61 7.89
N VAL A 115 5.13 -8.84 8.94
CA VAL A 115 4.74 -9.22 10.32
C VAL A 115 3.22 -9.35 10.45
N LEU A 116 2.47 -8.39 9.92
CA LEU A 116 1.01 -8.38 9.97
C LEU A 116 0.43 -9.59 9.24
N ALA A 117 0.88 -9.85 8.01
CA ALA A 117 0.39 -10.97 7.24
C ALA A 117 0.76 -12.33 7.85
N ALA A 118 1.99 -12.47 8.35
CA ALA A 118 2.40 -13.67 9.07
C ALA A 118 1.55 -13.93 10.31
N LYS A 119 1.31 -12.90 11.13
CA LYS A 119 0.44 -13.00 12.32
C LYS A 119 -1.02 -13.28 11.98
N ALA A 120 -1.48 -12.86 10.80
CA ALA A 120 -2.80 -13.19 10.28
C ALA A 120 -2.86 -14.60 9.64
N GLY A 121 -1.76 -15.37 9.67
CA GLY A 121 -1.72 -16.74 9.18
C GLY A 121 -1.47 -16.88 7.68
N TYR A 122 -0.95 -15.84 7.02
CA TYR A 122 -0.58 -15.86 5.59
C TYR A 122 0.92 -15.98 5.39
N ARG A 123 1.35 -16.69 4.34
CA ARG A 123 2.77 -17.02 4.11
C ARG A 123 3.60 -15.77 3.77
N PRO A 124 4.58 -15.37 4.60
CA PRO A 124 5.36 -14.15 4.36
C PRO A 124 6.24 -14.23 3.10
N GLN A 125 6.59 -15.43 2.64
CA GLN A 125 7.31 -15.64 1.37
C GLN A 125 6.51 -15.16 0.16
N ALA A 126 5.18 -15.06 0.25
CA ALA A 126 4.35 -14.53 -0.81
C ALA A 126 4.67 -13.07 -1.14
N GLY A 127 5.34 -12.32 -0.26
CA GLY A 127 5.82 -10.97 -0.58
C GLY A 127 6.84 -10.98 -1.71
N ILE A 128 7.66 -12.03 -1.77
CA ILE A 128 8.66 -12.22 -2.82
C ILE A 128 7.98 -12.54 -4.16
N THR A 129 7.02 -13.48 -4.17
CA THR A 129 6.32 -13.87 -5.41
C THR A 129 5.44 -12.74 -5.93
N LEU A 130 4.73 -12.03 -5.04
CA LEU A 130 3.99 -10.82 -5.37
C LEU A 130 4.89 -9.80 -6.07
N TRP A 131 6.05 -9.51 -5.48
CA TRP A 131 6.94 -8.51 -6.05
C TRP A 131 7.51 -8.94 -7.41
N GLN A 132 7.84 -10.22 -7.58
CA GLN A 132 8.22 -10.76 -8.89
C GLN A 132 7.11 -10.58 -9.93
N LYS A 133 5.85 -10.89 -9.58
CA LYS A 133 4.68 -10.68 -10.45
C LYS A 133 4.50 -9.21 -10.83
N MET A 134 4.66 -8.29 -9.88
CA MET A 134 4.60 -6.85 -10.11
C MET A 134 5.68 -6.38 -11.11
N LEU A 135 6.92 -6.85 -10.95
CA LEU A 135 8.00 -6.56 -11.88
C LEU A 135 7.72 -7.11 -13.28
N SER A 136 7.21 -8.34 -13.38
CA SER A 136 6.85 -8.95 -14.68
C SER A 136 5.69 -8.25 -15.39
N ALA A 137 4.79 -7.59 -14.63
CA ALA A 137 3.71 -6.81 -15.20
C ALA A 137 4.14 -5.45 -15.79
N ASN A 138 5.38 -5.02 -15.54
CA ASN A 138 5.91 -3.74 -16.02
C ASN A 138 6.30 -3.81 -17.51
N LYS A 139 5.35 -3.47 -18.41
CA LYS A 139 5.54 -3.47 -19.88
C LYS A 139 5.79 -2.07 -20.45
N GLY A 140 6.76 -1.35 -19.90
CA GLY A 140 7.22 -0.05 -20.42
C GLY A 140 6.57 1.19 -19.79
N ALA A 141 5.44 1.01 -19.08
CA ALA A 141 4.93 1.99 -18.13
C ALA A 141 4.66 1.27 -16.79
N PRO A 142 5.23 1.75 -15.67
CA PRO A 142 5.02 1.11 -14.38
C PRO A 142 3.52 1.17 -14.03
N PRO A 143 2.93 0.07 -13.53
CA PRO A 143 1.57 0.10 -13.02
C PRO A 143 1.40 1.15 -11.92
N GLN A 144 0.16 1.60 -11.68
CA GLN A 144 -0.09 2.66 -10.71
C GLN A 144 0.49 2.35 -9.32
N TRP A 145 0.36 1.11 -8.86
CA TRP A 145 0.94 0.70 -7.58
C TRP A 145 2.46 0.89 -7.55
N LEU A 146 3.21 0.52 -8.60
CA LEU A 146 4.66 0.79 -8.67
C LEU A 146 5.00 2.28 -8.76
N SER A 147 4.04 3.12 -9.16
CA SER A 147 4.22 4.56 -9.26
C SER A 147 4.06 5.27 -7.90
N THR A 148 3.16 4.78 -7.04
CA THR A 148 2.96 5.28 -5.67
C THR A 148 3.90 4.60 -4.65
N HIS A 149 4.31 3.36 -4.94
CA HIS A 149 5.19 2.52 -4.11
C HIS A 149 6.55 2.25 -4.81
N PRO A 150 7.44 3.27 -4.90
CA PRO A 150 8.72 3.10 -5.56
C PRO A 150 9.64 2.16 -4.75
N SER A 151 9.94 1.00 -5.31
CA SER A 151 10.93 0.09 -4.72
C SER A 151 12.36 0.44 -5.08
N GLY A 152 13.30 0.10 -4.20
CA GLY A 152 14.69 -0.14 -4.62
C GLY A 152 14.90 -1.56 -5.15
N ASP A 153 15.98 -1.78 -5.89
CA ASP A 153 16.39 -3.10 -6.40
C ASP A 153 16.67 -4.13 -5.27
N THR A 154 16.69 -3.67 -4.02
CA THR A 154 16.95 -4.48 -2.82
C THR A 154 15.70 -5.08 -2.20
N ARG A 155 14.49 -4.69 -2.62
CA ARG A 155 13.23 -5.06 -1.93
C ARG A 155 13.08 -6.57 -1.68
N ILE A 156 13.35 -7.40 -2.69
CA ILE A 156 13.35 -8.87 -2.56
C ILE A 156 14.37 -9.33 -1.51
N ARG A 157 15.60 -8.81 -1.57
CA ARG A 157 16.67 -9.16 -0.63
C ARG A 157 16.31 -8.77 0.79
N ASP A 158 15.71 -7.61 0.97
CA ASP A 158 15.31 -7.09 2.28
C ASP A 158 14.17 -7.95 2.86
N MET A 159 13.20 -8.37 2.05
CA MET A 159 12.18 -9.34 2.47
C MET A 159 12.82 -10.68 2.86
N GLN A 160 13.71 -11.23 2.03
CA GLN A 160 14.42 -12.48 2.32
C GLN A 160 15.19 -12.42 3.65
N ALA A 161 15.89 -11.31 3.92
CA ALA A 161 16.64 -11.12 5.16
C ALA A 161 15.75 -11.08 6.41
N ARG A 162 14.46 -10.77 6.25
CA ARG A 162 13.48 -10.71 7.35
C ARG A 162 12.82 -12.07 7.64
N MET A 163 12.90 -13.05 6.73
CA MET A 163 12.21 -14.33 6.86
C MET A 163 12.51 -15.04 8.19
N ALA A 164 13.78 -15.06 8.61
CA ALA A 164 14.18 -15.66 9.90
C ALA A 164 13.44 -15.09 11.12
N ARG A 165 12.98 -13.83 11.06
CA ARG A 165 12.19 -13.19 12.13
C ARG A 165 10.69 -13.41 11.97
N VAL A 166 10.20 -13.57 10.74
CA VAL A 166 8.77 -13.59 10.42
C VAL A 166 8.21 -15.02 10.35
N ASP A 167 9.00 -15.99 9.91
CA ASP A 167 8.59 -17.39 9.79
C ASP A 167 8.09 -18.01 11.11
N PRO A 168 8.70 -17.74 12.28
CA PRO A 168 8.15 -18.20 13.55
C PRO A 168 6.77 -17.61 13.85
N LEU A 169 6.52 -16.35 13.47
CA LEU A 169 5.22 -15.70 13.67
C LEU A 169 4.15 -16.36 12.81
N TYR A 170 4.47 -16.64 11.55
CA TYR A 170 3.58 -17.40 10.66
C TYR A 170 3.32 -18.79 11.22
N SER A 171 4.35 -19.51 11.68
CA SER A 171 4.20 -20.87 12.20
C SER A 171 3.28 -20.95 13.41
N GLN A 172 3.29 -19.92 14.27
CA GLN A 172 2.47 -19.84 15.48
C GLN A 172 1.05 -19.31 15.24
N ALA A 173 0.81 -18.61 14.13
CA ALA A 173 -0.49 -18.01 13.84
C ALA A 173 -1.55 -19.06 13.53
N ALA A 174 -2.79 -18.82 13.97
CA ALA A 174 -3.95 -19.53 13.44
C ALA A 174 -4.04 -19.30 11.92
N LYS A 175 -4.42 -20.34 11.17
CA LYS A 175 -4.57 -20.24 9.72
C LYS A 175 -6.03 -19.89 9.39
N PRO A 176 -6.30 -19.10 8.35
CA PRO A 176 -7.65 -18.89 7.84
C PRO A 176 -8.34 -20.22 7.55
N ASP A 177 -9.60 -20.34 7.98
CA ASP A 177 -10.43 -21.53 7.75
C ASP A 177 -10.76 -21.73 6.26
N GLN A 178 -10.78 -20.64 5.50
CA GLN A 178 -11.03 -20.63 4.07
C GLN A 178 -9.85 -20.03 3.32
N ARG A 179 -9.55 -20.62 2.16
CA ARG A 179 -8.57 -20.13 1.22
C ARG A 179 -9.19 -20.00 -0.17
N PHE A 180 -8.90 -18.91 -0.87
CA PHE A 180 -9.28 -18.71 -2.25
C PHE A 180 -8.08 -18.90 -3.17
N ALA A 181 -8.31 -19.61 -4.27
CA ALA A 181 -7.37 -19.66 -5.37
C ALA A 181 -7.38 -18.32 -6.15
N PRO A 182 -6.36 -18.06 -6.98
CA PRO A 182 -6.39 -16.94 -7.90
C PRO A 182 -7.70 -16.85 -8.69
N PRO A 183 -8.21 -15.63 -8.97
CA PRO A 183 -9.41 -15.46 -9.78
C PRO A 183 -9.26 -16.15 -11.14
N ALA A 184 -10.34 -16.75 -11.64
CA ALA A 184 -10.37 -17.33 -12.99
C ALA A 184 -9.89 -16.29 -14.03
N ALA A 185 -9.05 -16.76 -14.96
CA ALA A 185 -8.45 -15.95 -16.01
C ALA A 185 -9.49 -15.45 -17.04
#